data_AF-A0A7X6SJ24-F1
#
_entry.id   AF-A0A7X6SJ24-F1
#
_cell.length_a   1.000
_cell.length_b   1.000
_cell.length_c   1.000
_cell.angle_alpha   90.00
_cell.angle_beta   90.00
_cell.angle_gamma   90.00
#
_symmetry.space_group_name_H-M   'P 1'
#
loop_
_entity.id
_entity.type
_entity.pdbx_description
1 polymer ?
#
loop_
_entity_poly.entity_id
_entity_poly.type
_entity_poly.pdbx_seq_one_letter_code
_entity_poly.pdbx_strand_id
1 'polypeptide(L)'
;PAISDGDLCVQACADDPQVAFHAIRNLARIGFGTVSLRWSQLGFGRTSSTSTAQQTPRNLFGFKDGTANLMAEEAEALDRHLWVGDAQVPDERHAFMVGGTYLVARRISMHIETWDRSSLGEQERVIGRTKSDGAPLSGGEEFTDPDFTRLGRGDLPLIDVASHVRLAHPDTNDGVRLLRRGYNFTDGSNGLGRLDAGLFFIAFMNDPARQYVPMQTTLARDDLLSEYLQHRGSGLWAVPPGIADGSTIGASLFS
;
A
#
# COMPACT_ATOMS: atom_id res chain seq x y z
N PRO A 1 -5.14 -17.19 -7.10
CA PRO A 1 -4.38 -17.41 -8.35
C PRO A 1 -4.91 -16.63 -9.57
N ALA A 2 -6.23 -16.68 -9.86
CA ALA A 2 -6.78 -16.05 -11.07
C ALA A 2 -6.69 -14.50 -11.07
N ILE A 3 -6.81 -13.88 -9.89
CA ILE A 3 -6.68 -12.42 -9.67
C ILE A 3 -5.33 -12.04 -9.05
N SER A 4 -4.30 -12.79 -9.40
CA SER A 4 -2.93 -12.59 -8.92
C SER A 4 -1.96 -12.57 -10.10
N ASP A 5 -0.85 -11.87 -9.89
CA ASP A 5 0.31 -11.79 -10.78
C ASP A 5 -0.08 -11.34 -12.20
N GLY A 6 0.78 -11.61 -13.17
CA GLY A 6 0.62 -11.21 -14.56
C GLY A 6 1.95 -10.70 -15.10
N ASP A 7 2.22 -10.94 -16.38
CA ASP A 7 3.51 -10.61 -16.98
C ASP A 7 3.73 -9.09 -17.07
N LEU A 8 2.64 -8.33 -17.22
CA LEU A 8 2.63 -6.87 -17.32
C LEU A 8 1.58 -6.28 -16.37
N CYS A 9 1.90 -5.13 -15.78
CA CYS A 9 1.00 -4.32 -14.97
C CYS A 9 0.86 -2.93 -15.57
N VAL A 10 -0.38 -2.44 -15.66
CA VAL A 10 -0.68 -1.06 -16.06
C VAL A 10 -1.57 -0.43 -15.01
N GLN A 11 -1.10 0.66 -14.39
CA GLN A 11 -1.89 1.47 -13.48
C GLN A 11 -2.30 2.77 -14.17
N ALA A 12 -3.59 2.94 -14.45
CA ALA A 12 -4.16 4.21 -14.91
C ALA A 12 -4.89 4.91 -13.76
N CYS A 13 -4.54 6.18 -13.51
CA CYS A 13 -5.18 7.01 -12.49
C CYS A 13 -5.78 8.24 -13.16
N ALA A 14 -7.02 8.57 -12.85
CA ALA A 14 -7.69 9.80 -13.26
C ALA A 14 -8.71 10.19 -12.19
N ASP A 15 -9.11 11.46 -12.19
CA ASP A 15 -10.18 11.95 -11.30
C ASP A 15 -11.58 11.51 -11.78
N ASP A 16 -11.68 11.06 -13.04
CA ASP A 16 -12.87 10.44 -13.62
C ASP A 16 -12.61 8.94 -13.90
N PRO A 17 -13.44 8.02 -13.35
CA PRO A 17 -13.23 6.58 -13.51
C PRO A 17 -13.40 6.10 -14.96
N GLN A 18 -14.22 6.76 -15.78
CA GLN A 18 -14.37 6.42 -17.20
C GLN A 18 -13.11 6.77 -17.97
N VAL A 19 -12.45 7.89 -17.65
CA VAL A 19 -11.16 8.26 -18.27
C VAL A 19 -10.08 7.22 -17.95
N ALA A 20 -9.96 6.82 -16.67
CA ALA A 20 -9.01 5.79 -16.26
C ALA A 20 -9.29 4.45 -16.97
N PHE A 21 -10.55 4.03 -17.01
CA PHE A 21 -10.96 2.80 -17.68
C PHE A 21 -10.70 2.84 -19.19
N HIS A 22 -11.01 3.97 -19.85
CA HIS A 22 -10.79 4.17 -21.27
C HIS A 22 -9.31 4.08 -21.64
N ALA A 23 -8.41 4.62 -20.80
CA ALA A 23 -6.96 4.50 -21.02
C ALA A 23 -6.50 3.03 -21.07
N ILE A 24 -6.90 2.22 -20.07
CA ILE A 24 -6.58 0.78 -20.04
C ILE A 24 -7.17 0.06 -21.25
N ARG A 25 -8.42 0.38 -21.63
CA ARG A 25 -9.08 -0.27 -22.76
C ARG A 25 -8.37 0.02 -24.09
N ASN A 26 -7.85 1.23 -24.29
CA ASN A 26 -7.08 1.57 -25.49
C ASN A 26 -5.76 0.81 -25.57
N LEU A 27 -5.02 0.70 -24.45
CA LEU A 27 -3.78 -0.08 -24.40
C LEU A 27 -4.02 -1.56 -24.69
N ALA A 28 -5.05 -2.15 -24.07
CA ALA A 28 -5.45 -3.53 -24.33
C ALA A 28 -5.86 -3.76 -25.80
N ARG A 29 -6.50 -2.76 -26.44
CA ARG A 29 -6.86 -2.83 -27.87
C ARG A 29 -5.62 -2.81 -28.78
N ILE A 30 -4.64 -1.96 -28.47
CA ILE A 30 -3.39 -1.85 -29.27
C ILE A 30 -2.60 -3.16 -29.23
N GLY A 31 -2.56 -3.82 -28.07
CA GLY A 31 -1.86 -5.10 -27.90
C GLY A 31 -2.64 -6.35 -28.35
N PHE A 32 -3.74 -6.21 -29.10
CA PHE A 32 -4.56 -7.34 -29.52
C PHE A 32 -3.74 -8.39 -30.30
N GLY A 33 -3.90 -9.66 -29.92
CA GLY A 33 -3.14 -10.78 -30.50
C GLY A 33 -1.78 -11.03 -29.83
N THR A 34 -1.29 -10.10 -29.00
CA THR A 34 -0.01 -10.22 -28.29
C THR A 34 -0.20 -10.31 -26.78
N VAL A 35 -1.11 -9.52 -26.21
CA VAL A 35 -1.42 -9.51 -24.77
C VAL A 35 -2.90 -9.81 -24.54
N SER A 36 -3.22 -10.33 -23.36
CA SER A 36 -4.60 -10.52 -22.91
C SER A 36 -4.77 -9.97 -21.50
N LEU A 37 -5.95 -9.43 -21.19
CA LEU A 37 -6.25 -8.93 -19.85
C LEU A 37 -6.44 -10.12 -18.91
N ARG A 38 -5.51 -10.28 -17.96
CA ARG A 38 -5.57 -11.36 -16.96
C ARG A 38 -6.61 -11.08 -15.87
N TRP A 39 -6.57 -9.87 -15.29
CA TRP A 39 -7.54 -9.35 -14.34
C TRP A 39 -7.44 -7.81 -14.31
N SER A 40 -8.45 -7.16 -13.75
CA SER A 40 -8.41 -5.71 -13.48
C SER A 40 -9.08 -5.43 -12.14
N GLN A 41 -8.54 -4.47 -11.39
CA GLN A 41 -9.18 -3.95 -10.19
C GLN A 41 -9.48 -2.47 -10.40
N LEU A 42 -10.76 -2.10 -10.27
CA LEU A 42 -11.14 -0.71 -10.14
C LEU A 42 -11.05 -0.31 -8.66
N GLY A 43 -10.41 0.82 -8.38
CA GLY A 43 -10.35 1.41 -7.06
C GLY A 43 -10.87 2.84 -7.10
N PHE A 44 -11.42 3.31 -5.97
CA PHE A 44 -11.89 4.68 -5.81
C PHE A 44 -11.46 5.23 -4.46
N GLY A 45 -11.33 6.56 -4.41
CA GLY A 45 -10.78 7.25 -3.25
C GLY A 45 -9.31 6.89 -3.03
N ARG A 46 -8.52 7.85 -2.57
CA ARG A 46 -7.17 7.55 -2.08
C ARG A 46 -7.29 6.99 -0.67
N THR A 47 -6.41 6.07 -0.30
CA THR A 47 -6.27 5.60 1.08
C THR A 47 -4.92 6.01 1.68
N SER A 48 -4.22 6.93 1.03
CA SER A 48 -3.01 7.54 1.55
C SER A 48 -2.73 8.90 0.92
N SER A 49 -2.17 9.80 1.72
CA SER A 49 -1.53 11.05 1.27
C SER A 49 -0.13 10.73 0.76
N THR A 50 0.28 11.34 -0.36
CA THR A 50 1.65 11.19 -0.92
C THR A 50 2.41 12.52 -0.95
N SER A 51 1.83 13.57 -0.38
CA SER A 51 2.39 14.92 -0.29
C SER A 51 1.82 15.60 0.93
N THR A 52 2.61 16.46 1.55
CA THR A 52 2.21 17.26 2.73
C THR A 52 1.06 18.23 2.46
N ALA A 53 0.78 18.56 1.20
CA ALA A 53 -0.35 19.42 0.82
C ALA A 53 -1.72 18.70 0.84
N GLN A 54 -1.73 17.38 1.05
CA GLN A 54 -2.95 16.57 1.01
C GLN A 54 -3.46 16.27 2.43
N GLN A 55 -4.77 16.36 2.63
CA GLN A 55 -5.38 15.82 3.85
C GLN A 55 -5.35 14.28 3.80
N THR A 56 -5.04 13.65 4.93
CA THR A 56 -5.04 12.20 5.06
C THR A 56 -6.46 11.66 4.85
N PRO A 57 -6.70 10.83 3.82
CA PRO A 57 -8.00 10.26 3.57
C PRO A 57 -8.34 9.17 4.59
N ARG A 58 -9.59 8.68 4.55
CA ARG A 58 -10.04 7.54 5.36
C ARG A 58 -10.24 6.29 4.52
N ASN A 59 -9.95 5.14 5.13
CA ASN A 59 -10.30 3.83 4.56
C ASN A 59 -11.72 3.40 5.00
N LEU A 60 -12.16 2.22 4.55
CA LEU A 60 -13.51 1.70 4.84
C LEU A 60 -13.74 1.30 6.31
N PHE A 61 -12.68 1.14 7.11
CA PHE A 61 -12.79 1.01 8.57
C PHE A 61 -12.98 2.35 9.28
N GLY A 62 -12.88 3.46 8.53
CA GLY A 62 -13.09 4.82 9.00
C GLY A 62 -11.86 5.45 9.64
N PHE A 63 -10.68 4.82 9.56
CA PHE A 63 -9.43 5.36 10.08
C PHE A 63 -8.73 6.21 9.03
N LYS A 64 -8.02 7.26 9.48
CA LYS A 64 -7.07 7.98 8.64
C LYS A 64 -5.98 7.02 8.19
N ASP A 65 -5.74 6.98 6.90
CA ASP A 65 -4.78 6.07 6.28
C ASP A 65 -3.84 6.88 5.39
N GLY A 66 -2.53 6.75 5.64
CA GLY A 66 -1.48 7.53 4.97
C GLY A 66 -0.66 8.47 5.86
N THR A 67 -0.92 8.56 7.16
CA THR A 67 -0.22 9.50 8.06
C THR A 67 1.31 9.35 8.06
N ALA A 68 1.82 8.11 8.19
CA ALA A 68 3.26 7.80 8.19
C ALA A 68 3.75 7.28 6.83
N ASN A 69 3.33 7.93 5.73
CA ASN A 69 3.73 7.54 4.38
C ASN A 69 5.04 8.24 3.96
N LEU A 70 5.75 7.70 2.96
CA LEU A 70 6.78 8.47 2.27
C LEU A 70 6.12 9.64 1.52
N MET A 71 6.60 10.85 1.76
CA MET A 71 6.10 12.05 1.09
C MET A 71 7.01 12.46 -0.06
N ALA A 72 6.41 13.05 -1.11
CA ALA A 72 7.12 13.51 -2.30
C ALA A 72 8.21 14.56 -1.97
N GLU A 73 8.06 15.29 -0.86
CA GLU A 73 8.98 16.33 -0.44
C GLU A 73 10.22 15.78 0.31
N GLU A 74 10.24 14.49 0.68
CA GLU A 74 11.33 13.86 1.44
C GLU A 74 12.41 13.25 0.54
N ALA A 75 13.15 14.07 -0.22
CA ALA A 75 14.11 13.60 -1.23
C ALA A 75 15.07 12.49 -0.72
N GLU A 76 15.72 12.70 0.43
CA GLU A 76 16.64 11.70 1.00
C GLU A 76 15.95 10.37 1.36
N ALA A 77 14.68 10.42 1.77
CA ALA A 77 13.91 9.24 2.08
C ALA A 77 13.49 8.48 0.82
N LEU A 78 13.11 9.21 -0.23
CA LEU A 78 12.75 8.65 -1.53
C LEU A 78 13.95 7.95 -2.17
N ASP A 79 15.12 8.58 -2.14
CA ASP A 79 16.35 7.97 -2.67
C ASP A 79 16.73 6.71 -1.89
N ARG A 80 16.51 6.70 -0.57
CA ARG A 80 16.82 5.55 0.28
C ARG A 80 15.85 4.37 0.08
N HIS A 81 14.56 4.65 -0.07
CA HIS A 81 13.52 3.64 0.09
C HIS A 81 12.67 3.36 -1.16
N LEU A 82 12.60 4.29 -2.12
CA LEU A 82 11.68 4.23 -3.26
C LEU A 82 12.39 3.91 -4.57
N TRP A 83 13.46 4.66 -4.88
CA TRP A 83 14.15 4.56 -6.16
C TRP A 83 15.29 3.54 -6.10
N VAL A 84 15.42 2.74 -7.15
CA VAL A 84 16.53 1.80 -7.31
C VAL A 84 17.78 2.58 -7.74
N GLY A 85 18.80 2.58 -6.89
CA GLY A 85 20.10 3.17 -7.17
C GLY A 85 21.03 2.24 -7.95
N ASP A 86 22.05 2.82 -8.57
CA ASP A 86 23.05 2.11 -9.37
C ASP A 86 23.78 1.00 -8.58
N ALA A 87 24.17 1.29 -7.34
CA ALA A 87 24.83 0.30 -6.48
C ALA A 87 23.92 -0.88 -6.04
N GLN A 88 22.61 -0.80 -6.30
CA GLN A 88 21.66 -1.86 -5.94
C GLN A 88 21.42 -2.84 -7.09
N VAL A 89 21.81 -2.52 -8.33
CA VAL A 89 21.69 -3.45 -9.44
C VAL A 89 22.92 -4.39 -9.47
N PRO A 90 22.72 -5.72 -9.56
CA PRO A 90 23.83 -6.67 -9.39
C PRO A 90 24.77 -6.74 -10.59
N ASP A 91 24.30 -6.36 -11.78
CA ASP A 91 25.06 -6.37 -13.04
C ASP A 91 24.31 -5.62 -14.15
N GLU A 92 24.96 -5.47 -15.31
CA GLU A 92 24.44 -4.70 -16.46
C GLU A 92 23.07 -5.17 -16.96
N ARG A 93 22.74 -6.47 -16.86
CA ARG A 93 21.42 -6.98 -17.30
C ARG A 93 20.26 -6.47 -16.43
N HIS A 94 20.54 -5.87 -15.28
CA HIS A 94 19.54 -5.23 -14.40
C HIS A 94 19.62 -3.70 -14.42
N ALA A 95 20.55 -3.11 -15.18
CA ALA A 95 20.71 -1.66 -15.25
C ALA A 95 19.44 -0.95 -15.75
N PHE A 96 18.56 -1.65 -16.46
CA PHE A 96 17.23 -1.14 -16.87
C PHE A 96 16.35 -0.70 -15.70
N MET A 97 16.65 -1.13 -14.47
CA MET A 97 15.92 -0.74 -13.26
C MET A 97 16.48 0.48 -12.54
N VAL A 98 17.67 0.99 -12.89
CA VAL A 98 18.23 2.18 -12.22
C VAL A 98 17.30 3.38 -12.44
N GLY A 99 16.92 4.04 -11.34
CA GLY A 99 15.90 5.10 -11.32
C GLY A 99 14.45 4.61 -11.40
N GLY A 100 14.24 3.28 -11.44
CA GLY A 100 12.93 2.63 -11.34
C GLY A 100 12.52 2.33 -9.90
N THR A 101 11.45 1.57 -9.73
CA THR A 101 10.92 1.13 -8.43
C THR A 101 10.23 -0.24 -8.58
N TYR A 102 9.86 -0.88 -7.48
CA TYR A 102 9.04 -2.09 -7.49
C TYR A 102 7.65 -1.78 -6.95
N LEU A 103 6.63 -2.33 -7.60
CA LEU A 103 5.23 -2.22 -7.18
C LEU A 103 4.77 -3.54 -6.58
N VAL A 104 4.30 -3.49 -5.34
CA VAL A 104 3.52 -4.58 -4.73
C VAL A 104 2.06 -4.20 -4.70
N ALA A 105 1.19 -5.04 -5.26
CA ALA A 105 -0.26 -4.91 -5.15
C ALA A 105 -0.85 -6.03 -4.31
N ARG A 106 -1.81 -5.71 -3.46
CA ARG A 106 -2.62 -6.68 -2.69
C ARG A 106 -4.07 -6.27 -2.72
N ARG A 107 -4.95 -7.18 -3.13
CA ARG A 107 -6.39 -7.02 -2.94
C ARG A 107 -6.74 -7.56 -1.55
N ILE A 108 -7.04 -6.66 -0.63
CA ILE A 108 -7.30 -6.98 0.78
C ILE A 108 -8.79 -6.72 1.05
N SER A 109 -9.58 -7.79 1.15
CA SER A 109 -10.97 -7.69 1.57
C SER A 109 -11.04 -7.38 3.07
N MET A 110 -11.92 -6.46 3.43
CA MET A 110 -12.16 -6.04 4.81
C MET A 110 -13.45 -6.69 5.32
N HIS A 111 -13.40 -7.34 6.48
CA HIS A 111 -14.57 -7.90 7.16
C HIS A 111 -15.31 -6.82 7.95
N ILE A 112 -15.89 -5.87 7.22
CA ILE A 112 -16.51 -4.65 7.74
C ILE A 112 -17.65 -4.98 8.73
N GLU A 113 -18.49 -5.96 8.43
CA GLU A 113 -19.59 -6.31 9.34
C GLU A 113 -19.11 -6.90 10.67
N THR A 114 -17.95 -7.56 10.69
CA THR A 114 -17.33 -8.02 11.94
C THR A 114 -16.71 -6.84 12.67
N TRP A 115 -15.98 -5.98 11.95
CA TRP A 115 -15.36 -4.77 12.49
C TRP A 115 -16.36 -3.83 13.17
N ASP A 116 -17.52 -3.62 12.55
CA ASP A 116 -18.57 -2.72 13.06
C ASP A 116 -19.21 -3.21 14.38
N ARG A 117 -19.02 -4.49 14.73
CA ARG A 117 -19.47 -5.05 16.02
C ARG A 117 -18.47 -4.84 17.15
N SER A 118 -17.22 -4.49 16.84
CA SER A 118 -16.19 -4.21 17.84
C SER A 118 -16.38 -2.82 18.44
N SER A 119 -16.08 -2.67 19.73
CA SER A 119 -16.14 -1.36 20.40
C SER A 119 -15.11 -0.39 19.81
N LEU A 120 -15.34 0.92 19.90
CA LEU A 120 -14.38 1.92 19.43
C LEU A 120 -13.00 1.73 20.07
N GLY A 121 -12.94 1.51 21.38
CA GLY A 121 -11.66 1.28 22.07
C GLY A 121 -10.92 0.05 21.58
N GLU A 122 -11.65 -1.00 21.18
CA GLU A 122 -11.06 -2.19 20.56
C GLU A 122 -10.52 -1.88 19.16
N GLN A 123 -11.29 -1.16 18.34
CA GLN A 123 -10.84 -0.73 17.00
C GLN A 123 -9.56 0.12 17.09
N GLU A 124 -9.52 1.06 18.02
CA GLU A 124 -8.36 1.93 18.25
C GLU A 124 -7.17 1.15 18.81
N ARG A 125 -7.39 0.14 19.68
CA ARG A 125 -6.34 -0.76 20.17
C ARG A 125 -5.71 -1.57 19.03
N VAL A 126 -6.54 -2.15 18.16
CA VAL A 126 -6.10 -2.92 17.00
C VAL A 126 -5.23 -2.07 16.07
N ILE A 127 -5.63 -0.82 15.81
CA ILE A 127 -4.88 0.08 14.93
C ILE A 127 -3.65 0.70 15.63
N GLY A 128 -3.77 1.11 16.89
CA GLY A 128 -2.76 1.87 17.64
C GLY A 128 -2.90 3.39 17.53
N ARG A 129 -3.98 3.89 16.91
CA ARG A 129 -4.31 5.32 16.74
C ARG A 129 -5.79 5.57 17.05
N THR A 130 -6.11 6.81 17.38
CA THR A 130 -7.49 7.27 17.54
C THR A 130 -8.22 7.34 16.20
N LYS A 131 -9.50 7.00 16.18
CA LYS A 131 -10.31 7.02 14.97
C LYS A 131 -10.71 8.45 14.58
N SER A 132 -10.97 9.33 15.55
CA SER A 132 -11.39 10.72 15.30
C SER A 132 -10.32 11.50 14.56
N ASP A 133 -9.14 11.63 15.16
CA ASP A 133 -8.14 12.61 14.73
C ASP A 133 -6.90 11.95 14.13
N GLY A 134 -6.72 10.64 14.33
CA GLY A 134 -5.58 9.88 13.84
C GLY A 134 -4.36 9.97 14.74
N ALA A 135 -4.45 10.61 15.91
CA ALA A 135 -3.35 10.69 16.87
C ALA A 135 -2.97 9.29 17.41
N PRO A 136 -1.69 9.02 17.70
CA PRO A 136 -1.29 7.77 18.35
C PRO A 136 -1.92 7.66 19.74
N LEU A 137 -2.17 6.43 20.20
CA LEU A 137 -2.74 6.21 21.55
C LEU A 137 -1.81 6.67 22.68
N SER A 138 -0.52 6.87 22.38
CA SER A 138 0.43 7.52 23.29
C SER A 138 0.19 9.03 23.48
N GLY A 139 -0.73 9.64 22.72
CA GLY A 139 -1.13 11.05 22.81
C GLY A 139 -0.50 11.96 21.73
N GLY A 140 -0.99 13.19 21.64
CA GLY A 140 -0.55 14.18 20.64
C GLY A 140 -1.61 14.44 19.56
N GLU A 141 -1.13 14.77 18.36
CA GLU A 141 -1.95 14.99 17.16
C GLU A 141 -1.65 13.91 16.10
N GLU A 142 -2.30 13.99 14.94
CA GLU A 142 -2.14 13.02 13.85
C GLU A 142 -0.65 12.72 13.53
N PHE A 143 0.14 13.76 13.33
CA PHE A 143 1.54 13.64 12.93
C PHE A 143 2.51 13.55 14.11
N THR A 144 2.02 13.39 15.34
CA THR A 144 2.89 13.06 16.47
C THR A 144 3.43 11.64 16.31
N ASP A 145 4.74 11.48 16.52
CA ASP A 145 5.38 10.17 16.49
C ASP A 145 4.82 9.28 17.62
N PRO A 146 4.48 8.02 17.33
CA PRO A 146 4.01 7.09 18.36
C PRO A 146 5.11 6.79 19.38
N ASP A 147 4.79 6.84 20.67
CA ASP A 147 5.68 6.39 21.74
C ASP A 147 5.27 4.99 22.22
N PHE A 148 6.00 3.97 21.76
CA PHE A 148 5.75 2.57 22.10
C PHE A 148 6.19 2.17 23.52
N THR A 149 6.87 3.06 24.24
CA THR A 149 7.34 2.82 25.61
C THR A 149 6.36 3.31 26.67
N ARG A 150 5.42 4.18 26.28
CA ARG A 150 4.46 4.79 27.20
C ARG A 150 3.45 3.76 27.72
N LEU A 151 3.36 3.68 29.04
CA LEU A 151 2.45 2.78 29.75
C LEU A 151 1.18 3.52 30.20
N GLY A 152 0.07 2.81 30.17
CA GLY A 152 -1.24 3.23 30.65
C GLY A 152 -1.57 2.61 32.00
N ARG A 153 -2.87 2.37 32.22
CA ARG A 153 -3.35 1.78 33.47
C ARG A 153 -2.88 0.33 33.61
N GLY A 154 -2.38 -0.02 34.80
CA GLY A 154 -1.93 -1.38 35.11
C GLY A 154 -0.63 -1.77 34.42
N ASP A 155 0.23 -0.79 34.12
CA ASP A 155 1.54 -0.97 33.48
C ASP A 155 1.47 -1.65 32.09
N LEU A 156 0.32 -1.58 31.43
CA LEU A 156 0.12 -2.06 30.07
C LEU A 156 0.53 -0.98 29.06
N PRO A 157 1.14 -1.34 27.92
CA PRO A 157 1.46 -0.38 26.86
C PRO A 157 0.19 0.34 26.36
N LEU A 158 0.27 1.67 26.17
CA LEU A 158 -0.84 2.44 25.58
C LEU A 158 -1.07 2.06 24.11
N ILE A 159 0.01 1.72 23.41
CA ILE A 159 -0.05 1.15 22.06
C ILE A 159 0.26 -0.33 22.18
N ASP A 160 -0.73 -1.16 21.87
CA ASP A 160 -0.63 -2.62 21.96
C ASP A 160 0.60 -3.13 21.20
N VAL A 161 1.29 -4.12 21.79
CA VAL A 161 2.48 -4.75 21.18
C VAL A 161 2.16 -5.37 19.82
N ALA A 162 0.91 -5.79 19.62
CA ALA A 162 0.39 -6.40 18.40
C ALA A 162 -0.46 -5.43 17.56
N SER A 163 -0.48 -4.12 17.88
CA SER A 163 -1.18 -3.12 17.09
C SER A 163 -0.55 -2.95 15.71
N HIS A 164 -1.39 -2.70 14.70
CA HIS A 164 -0.97 -2.57 13.31
C HIS A 164 0.11 -1.50 13.12
N VAL A 165 -0.09 -0.30 13.70
CA VAL A 165 0.86 0.82 13.60
C VAL A 165 2.22 0.46 14.19
N ARG A 166 2.27 -0.27 15.32
CA ARG A 166 3.53 -0.65 15.96
C ARG A 166 4.29 -1.69 15.15
N LEU A 167 3.60 -2.71 14.65
CA LEU A 167 4.22 -3.77 13.87
C LEU A 167 4.67 -3.32 12.47
N ALA A 168 4.03 -2.28 11.92
CA ALA A 168 4.40 -1.68 10.63
C ALA A 168 5.34 -0.47 10.76
N HIS A 169 5.73 -0.08 11.99
CA HIS A 169 6.54 1.12 12.21
C HIS A 169 7.99 0.92 11.75
N PRO A 170 8.68 1.96 11.22
CA PRO A 170 10.09 1.87 10.88
C PRO A 170 10.98 1.39 12.05
N ASP A 171 10.68 1.81 13.28
CA ASP A 171 11.44 1.40 14.49
C ASP A 171 11.44 -0.11 14.74
N THR A 172 10.44 -0.83 14.23
CA THR A 172 10.32 -2.29 14.34
C THR A 172 10.67 -3.02 13.05
N ASN A 173 11.05 -2.27 12.00
CA ASN A 173 11.32 -2.78 10.66
C ASN A 173 12.59 -2.15 10.06
N ASP A 174 13.66 -2.04 10.84
CA ASP A 174 14.99 -1.56 10.38
C ASP A 174 14.97 -0.20 9.64
N GLY A 175 14.09 0.71 10.06
CA GLY A 175 13.94 2.03 9.46
C GLY A 175 13.24 2.02 8.09
N VAL A 176 12.68 0.88 7.66
CA VAL A 176 12.00 0.75 6.37
C VAL A 176 10.77 1.63 6.33
N ARG A 177 10.65 2.40 5.24
CA ARG A 177 9.44 3.12 4.86
C ARG A 177 9.03 2.74 3.44
N LEU A 178 7.73 2.72 3.19
CA LEU A 178 7.14 2.40 1.89
C LEU A 178 6.32 3.59 1.40
N LEU A 179 6.26 3.80 0.09
CA LEU A 179 5.27 4.68 -0.51
C LEU A 179 3.99 3.89 -0.74
N ARG A 180 3.05 3.98 0.19
CA ARG A 180 1.72 3.38 0.08
C ARG A 180 0.83 4.31 -0.75
N ARG A 181 0.15 3.78 -1.76
CA ARG A 181 -0.75 4.51 -2.66
C ARG A 181 -1.95 3.64 -3.06
N GLY A 182 -2.64 3.15 -2.03
CA GLY A 182 -3.80 2.28 -2.18
C GLY A 182 -5.09 3.02 -2.54
N TYR A 183 -6.10 2.23 -2.89
CA TYR A 183 -7.45 2.68 -3.23
C TYR A 183 -8.48 1.79 -2.54
N ASN A 184 -9.63 2.34 -2.13
CA ASN A 184 -10.73 1.49 -1.67
C ASN A 184 -11.37 0.79 -2.87
N PHE A 185 -12.01 -0.36 -2.65
CA PHE A 185 -12.86 -1.00 -3.65
C PHE A 185 -14.17 -1.49 -3.03
N THR A 186 -15.21 -1.58 -3.85
CA THR A 186 -16.52 -2.16 -3.51
C THR A 186 -17.06 -2.87 -4.75
N ASP A 187 -17.05 -4.19 -4.76
CA ASP A 187 -17.47 -5.02 -5.89
C ASP A 187 -18.85 -5.66 -5.66
N GLY A 188 -19.66 -5.05 -4.79
CA GLY A 188 -20.99 -5.52 -4.41
C GLY A 188 -20.96 -6.50 -3.24
N SER A 189 -21.67 -7.62 -3.36
CA SER A 189 -21.71 -8.68 -2.34
C SER A 189 -21.00 -9.94 -2.80
N ASN A 190 -20.34 -10.63 -1.89
CA ASN A 190 -19.76 -11.94 -2.16
C ASN A 190 -20.83 -13.05 -2.12
N GLY A 191 -20.45 -14.27 -2.51
CA GLY A 191 -21.34 -15.45 -2.53
C GLY A 191 -21.93 -15.87 -1.19
N LEU A 192 -21.59 -15.20 -0.09
CA LEU A 192 -22.15 -15.40 1.26
C LEU A 192 -23.04 -14.24 1.71
N GLY A 193 -23.34 -13.29 0.81
CA GLY A 193 -24.17 -12.12 1.10
C GLY A 193 -23.49 -11.03 1.94
N ARG A 194 -22.17 -11.13 2.17
CA ARG A 194 -21.39 -10.08 2.83
C ARG A 194 -20.84 -9.11 1.79
N LEU A 195 -20.50 -7.90 2.20
CA LEU A 195 -19.88 -6.90 1.31
C LEU A 195 -18.54 -7.42 0.77
N ASP A 196 -18.31 -7.34 -0.55
CA ASP A 196 -16.98 -7.52 -1.14
C ASP A 196 -16.34 -6.15 -1.33
N ALA A 197 -15.78 -5.66 -0.24
CA ALA A 197 -15.12 -4.37 -0.20
C ALA A 197 -13.83 -4.45 0.61
N GLY A 198 -12.97 -3.47 0.42
CA GLY A 198 -11.74 -3.35 1.18
C GLY A 198 -10.73 -2.42 0.54
N LEU A 199 -9.46 -2.76 0.72
CA LEU A 199 -8.32 -1.98 0.26
C LEU A 199 -7.63 -2.70 -0.89
N PHE A 200 -7.55 -2.04 -2.04
CA PHE A 200 -6.59 -2.38 -3.07
C PHE A 200 -5.28 -1.68 -2.71
N PHE A 201 -4.48 -2.36 -1.90
CA PHE A 201 -3.22 -1.88 -1.42
C PHE A 201 -2.22 -1.90 -2.56
N ILE A 202 -1.56 -0.75 -2.78
CA ILE A 202 -0.45 -0.61 -3.71
C ILE A 202 0.66 0.05 -2.92
N ALA A 203 1.86 -0.52 -2.96
CA ALA A 203 3.03 0.10 -2.39
C ALA A 203 4.21 0.06 -3.35
N PHE A 204 5.03 1.10 -3.28
CA PHE A 204 6.24 1.25 -4.06
C PHE A 204 7.46 1.29 -3.15
N MET A 205 8.52 0.60 -3.57
CA MET A 205 9.78 0.48 -2.85
C MET A 205 10.92 0.02 -3.75
N ASN A 206 12.19 0.19 -3.33
CA ASN A 206 13.34 -0.20 -4.15
C ASN A 206 13.85 -1.64 -3.90
N ASP A 207 13.50 -2.26 -2.78
CA ASP A 207 13.85 -3.64 -2.45
C ASP A 207 12.72 -4.34 -1.68
N PRO A 208 11.76 -4.97 -2.38
CA PRO A 208 10.65 -5.68 -1.74
C PRO A 208 11.10 -6.79 -0.78
N ALA A 209 12.22 -7.44 -1.06
CA ALA A 209 12.72 -8.57 -0.26
C ALA A 209 13.24 -8.11 1.11
N ARG A 210 13.81 -6.90 1.19
CA ARG A 210 14.25 -6.30 2.46
C ARG A 210 13.19 -5.44 3.12
N GLN A 211 12.29 -4.83 2.34
CA GLN A 211 11.37 -3.83 2.86
C GLN A 211 9.95 -4.35 3.07
N TYR A 212 9.34 -4.95 2.05
CA TYR A 212 7.93 -5.35 2.12
C TYR A 212 7.73 -6.73 2.75
N VAL A 213 8.51 -7.71 2.29
CA VAL A 213 8.33 -9.12 2.66
C VAL A 213 8.52 -9.36 4.17
N PRO A 214 9.57 -8.83 4.83
CA PRO A 214 9.77 -9.06 6.27
C PRO A 214 8.66 -8.42 7.10
N MET A 215 8.32 -7.16 6.81
CA MET A 215 7.25 -6.43 7.47
C MET A 215 5.90 -7.15 7.32
N GLN A 216 5.53 -7.54 6.09
CA GLN A 216 4.28 -8.27 5.84
C GLN A 216 4.26 -9.66 6.49
N THR A 217 5.42 -10.31 6.64
CA THR A 217 5.54 -11.61 7.34
C THR A 217 5.25 -11.44 8.84
N THR A 218 5.79 -10.39 9.47
CA THR A 218 5.48 -10.03 10.86
C THR A 218 3.99 -9.72 11.01
N LEU A 219 3.43 -8.89 10.13
CA LEU A 219 2.01 -8.55 10.18
C LEU A 219 1.11 -9.79 10.04
N ALA A 220 1.42 -10.69 9.10
CA ALA A 220 0.64 -11.90 8.90
C ALA A 220 0.66 -12.85 10.12
N ARG A 221 1.71 -12.78 10.96
CA ARG A 221 1.86 -13.63 12.14
C ARG A 221 1.22 -13.03 13.38
N ASP A 222 1.44 -11.73 13.61
CA ASP A 222 1.23 -11.11 14.93
C ASP A 222 0.20 -9.98 14.94
N ASP A 223 -0.24 -9.45 13.79
CA ASP A 223 -1.10 -8.27 13.73
C ASP A 223 -2.55 -8.55 14.11
N LEU A 224 -3.05 -7.80 15.09
CA LEU A 224 -4.46 -7.83 15.49
C LEU A 224 -5.41 -7.50 14.34
N LEU A 225 -4.99 -6.64 13.41
CA LEU A 225 -5.83 -6.26 12.27
C LEU A 225 -6.04 -7.42 11.30
N SER A 226 -5.14 -8.42 11.27
CA SER A 226 -5.25 -9.59 10.39
C SER A 226 -6.55 -10.39 10.60
N GLU A 227 -7.17 -10.33 11.78
CA GLU A 227 -8.49 -10.93 12.03
C GLU A 227 -9.59 -10.35 11.13
N TYR A 228 -9.46 -9.08 10.75
CA TYR A 228 -10.45 -8.34 9.97
C TYR A 228 -10.10 -8.23 8.48
N LEU A 229 -8.98 -8.84 8.06
CA LEU A 229 -8.45 -8.71 6.71
C LEU A 229 -8.33 -10.08 6.03
N GLN A 230 -8.63 -10.11 4.73
CA GLN A 230 -8.38 -11.27 3.90
C GLN A 230 -7.68 -10.88 2.61
N HIS A 231 -6.44 -11.32 2.43
CA HIS A 231 -5.70 -11.13 1.19
C HIS A 231 -6.20 -12.10 0.12
N ARG A 232 -6.83 -11.57 -0.94
CA ARG A 232 -7.45 -12.37 -2.02
C ARG A 232 -6.74 -12.28 -3.36
N GLY A 233 -5.90 -11.26 -3.55
CA GLY A 233 -5.11 -11.05 -4.76
C GLY A 233 -3.75 -10.47 -4.39
N SER A 234 -2.75 -10.72 -5.24
CA SER A 234 -1.37 -10.29 -5.02
C SER A 234 -0.64 -10.12 -6.34
N GLY A 235 0.36 -9.26 -6.39
CA GLY A 235 1.40 -9.34 -7.41
C GLY A 235 2.55 -8.39 -7.11
N LEU A 236 3.66 -8.61 -7.80
CA LEU A 236 4.89 -7.86 -7.71
C LEU A 236 5.39 -7.57 -9.12
N TRP A 237 5.67 -6.31 -9.43
CA TRP A 237 6.18 -5.90 -10.73
C TRP A 237 7.37 -4.95 -10.60
N ALA A 238 8.30 -5.07 -11.53
CA ALA A 238 9.34 -4.10 -11.77
C ALA A 238 8.75 -2.91 -12.56
N VAL A 239 8.97 -1.70 -12.07
CA VAL A 239 8.55 -0.46 -12.72
C VAL A 239 9.82 0.28 -13.18
N PRO A 240 10.17 0.22 -14.48
CA PRO A 240 11.37 0.89 -14.99
C PRO A 240 11.27 2.41 -14.83
N PRO A 241 12.40 3.15 -14.95
CA PRO A 241 12.40 4.60 -14.89
C PRO A 241 11.49 5.23 -15.95
N GLY A 242 11.20 6.53 -15.74
CA GLY A 242 10.45 7.33 -16.70
C GLY A 242 11.09 7.37 -18.10
N ILE A 243 10.28 7.73 -19.10
CA ILE A 243 10.72 7.81 -20.49
C ILE A 243 11.54 9.07 -20.76
N ALA A 244 12.64 8.92 -21.49
CA ALA A 244 13.33 10.03 -22.14
C ALA A 244 12.63 10.38 -23.46
N ASP A 245 12.80 11.63 -23.91
CA ASP A 245 12.26 12.09 -25.19
C ASP A 245 12.73 11.20 -26.35
N GLY A 246 11.78 10.76 -27.18
CA GLY A 246 12.04 9.87 -28.31
C GLY A 246 12.23 8.39 -27.96
N SER A 247 12.08 8.00 -26.68
CA SER A 247 12.19 6.61 -26.22
C SER A 247 10.82 5.98 -25.89
N THR A 248 10.82 4.71 -25.49
CA THR A 248 9.64 3.97 -25.02
C THR A 248 9.86 3.44 -23.60
N ILE A 249 8.77 3.15 -22.88
CA ILE A 249 8.86 2.56 -21.53
C ILE A 249 9.58 1.22 -21.61
N GLY A 250 10.59 1.02 -20.78
CA GLY A 250 11.35 -0.24 -20.71
C GLY A 250 12.24 -0.49 -21.93
N ALA A 251 12.55 0.51 -22.75
CA ALA A 251 13.40 0.34 -23.94
C ALA A 251 14.73 -0.37 -23.63
N SER A 252 15.37 -0.05 -22.51
CA SER A 252 16.64 -0.66 -22.06
C SER A 252 16.52 -2.14 -21.65
N LEU A 253 15.31 -2.64 -21.41
CA LEU A 253 15.06 -4.06 -21.13
C LEU A 253 14.88 -4.88 -22.41
N PHE A 254 14.35 -4.26 -23.47
CA PHE A 254 13.97 -4.94 -24.72
C PHE A 254 14.91 -4.67 -25.89
N SER A 255 15.97 -3.87 -25.70
CA SER A 255 16.99 -3.54 -26.71
C SER A 255 18.01 -4.64 -26.90
#